data_AF-A0A2V5KHT9-F1
#
_entry.id   AF-A0A2V5KHT9-F1
#
_cell.length_a   1.000
_cell.length_b   1.000
_cell.length_c   1.000
_cell.angle_alpha   90.00
_cell.angle_beta   90.00
_cell.angle_gamma   90.00
#
_symmetry.space_group_name_H-M   'P 1'
#
loop_
_entity.id
_entity.type
_entity.pdbx_description
1 polymer ?
#
loop_
_entity_poly.entity_id
_entity_poly.type
_entity_poly.pdbx_seq_one_letter_code
_entity_poly.pdbx_strand_id
1 'polypeptide(L)'
;MILTNARLIFPDGIRDGLEVVAEERKIAAIRQQARARGKDVIDLAGNYLTPGFIDPHVHGALGRDTMDASVEAFQAICDFHASGGTTSLLLTTATAPLENIVDVLKAVRDYRSSISAVAGVHIEGPFISKARCGAQRAEFIQEPSPTGVRQFIEYADVIKRVTIAPELPGALEAIESFRTHGVSVSGGHSDAWDEDARAAFDRGMRSVTHTFNCMSSVRRRGVYRVGGLLELALSEPQISCELIADGHHVSPTLMKMLYRAKGRDGICLVTDATAGAGLPDGSRFSLF
;
A
#
# COMPACT_ATOMS: atom_id res chain seq x y z
N MET A 1 -5.02 -23.93 -18.80
CA MET A 1 -4.76 -22.77 -19.68
C MET A 1 -3.27 -22.70 -19.96
N ILE A 2 -2.86 -22.33 -21.17
CA ILE A 2 -1.47 -22.13 -21.57
C ILE A 2 -1.32 -20.71 -22.11
N LEU A 3 -0.42 -19.92 -21.53
CA LEU A 3 -0.03 -18.60 -22.03
C LEU A 3 1.26 -18.74 -22.84
N THR A 4 1.24 -18.39 -24.12
CA THR A 4 2.37 -18.59 -25.05
C THR A 4 2.74 -17.30 -25.79
N ASN A 5 3.89 -17.31 -26.47
CA ASN A 5 4.39 -16.17 -27.26
C ASN A 5 4.44 -14.87 -26.43
N ALA A 6 5.08 -14.93 -25.27
CA ALA A 6 5.24 -13.80 -24.36
C ALA A 6 6.69 -13.60 -23.95
N ARG A 7 6.99 -12.38 -23.51
CA ARG A 7 8.25 -12.00 -22.86
C ARG A 7 8.03 -12.08 -21.36
N LEU A 8 8.54 -13.13 -20.71
CA LEU A 8 8.28 -13.40 -19.30
C LEU A 8 9.22 -12.58 -18.42
N ILE A 9 8.66 -11.87 -17.43
CA ILE A 9 9.42 -11.08 -16.47
C ILE A 9 9.72 -11.93 -15.22
N PHE A 10 11.01 -12.10 -14.93
CA PHE A 10 11.53 -12.73 -13.72
C PHE A 10 12.30 -11.71 -12.86
N PRO A 11 12.57 -12.01 -11.57
CA PRO A 11 13.35 -11.11 -10.71
C PRO A 11 14.76 -10.77 -11.24
N ASP A 12 15.33 -11.64 -12.07
CA ASP A 12 16.68 -11.54 -12.62
C ASP A 12 16.72 -11.10 -14.09
N GLY A 13 15.58 -10.96 -14.77
CA GLY A 13 15.54 -10.50 -16.16
C GLY A 13 14.31 -10.93 -16.95
N ILE A 14 14.34 -10.63 -18.24
CA ILE A 14 13.27 -10.94 -19.19
C ILE A 14 13.71 -12.10 -20.07
N ARG A 15 12.83 -13.08 -20.30
CA ARG A 15 13.13 -14.27 -21.10
C ARG A 15 12.03 -14.55 -22.11
N ASP A 16 12.45 -14.95 -23.31
CA ASP A 16 11.58 -15.30 -24.43
C ASP A 16 11.60 -16.82 -24.68
N GLY A 17 10.71 -17.31 -25.56
CA GLY A 17 10.66 -18.72 -25.96
C GLY A 17 10.12 -19.66 -24.88
N LEU A 18 9.44 -19.12 -23.87
CA LEU A 18 8.79 -19.88 -22.79
C LEU A 18 7.27 -19.78 -22.88
N GLU A 19 6.58 -20.76 -22.32
CA GLU A 19 5.14 -20.74 -22.08
C GLU A 19 4.82 -21.04 -20.61
N VAL A 20 3.73 -20.46 -20.11
CA VAL A 20 3.22 -20.67 -18.75
C VAL A 20 2.00 -21.57 -18.81
N VAL A 21 2.04 -22.69 -18.09
CA VAL A 21 0.91 -23.61 -17.93
C VAL A 21 0.24 -23.30 -16.59
N ALA A 22 -1.05 -22.97 -16.64
CA ALA A 22 -1.87 -22.71 -15.47
C ALA A 22 -2.97 -23.77 -15.32
N GLU A 23 -3.03 -24.40 -14.15
CA GLU A 23 -4.00 -25.43 -13.76
C GLU A 23 -4.50 -25.12 -12.35
N GLU A 24 -5.80 -25.29 -12.10
CA GLU A 24 -6.40 -25.12 -10.76
C GLU A 24 -5.98 -23.81 -10.04
N ARG A 25 -5.94 -22.70 -10.80
CA ARG A 25 -5.51 -21.35 -10.33
C ARG A 25 -4.05 -21.27 -9.84
N LYS A 26 -3.20 -22.22 -10.23
CA LYS A 26 -1.77 -22.24 -9.95
C LYS A 26 -0.96 -22.26 -11.23
N ILE A 27 0.27 -21.74 -11.15
CA ILE A 27 1.27 -21.97 -12.19
C ILE A 27 1.76 -23.41 -12.02
N ALA A 28 1.35 -24.28 -12.95
CA ALA A 28 1.71 -25.70 -12.96
C ALA A 28 3.11 -25.93 -13.54
N ALA A 29 3.48 -25.16 -14.58
CA ALA A 29 4.81 -25.23 -15.17
C ALA A 29 5.17 -23.94 -15.92
N ILE A 30 6.48 -23.70 -16.02
CA ILE A 30 7.07 -22.79 -17.00
C ILE A 30 8.03 -23.64 -17.82
N ARG A 31 7.83 -23.70 -19.14
CA ARG A 31 8.59 -24.59 -20.01
C ARG A 31 8.90 -23.94 -21.35
N GLN A 32 9.80 -24.57 -22.11
CA GLN A 32 10.08 -24.17 -23.49
C GLN A 32 8.80 -24.20 -24.31
N GLN A 33 8.62 -23.17 -25.14
CA GLN A 33 7.45 -23.02 -25.98
C GLN A 33 7.29 -24.24 -26.89
N ALA A 34 6.15 -24.89 -26.81
CA ALA A 34 5.78 -25.96 -27.72
C ALA A 34 4.94 -25.39 -28.86
N ARG A 35 4.89 -26.07 -30.02
CA ARG A 35 3.90 -25.78 -31.08
C ARG A 35 2.50 -26.27 -30.67
N ALA A 36 2.10 -26.05 -29.42
CA ALA A 36 0.79 -26.43 -28.93
C ALA A 36 -0.27 -25.54 -29.57
N ARG A 37 -1.28 -26.17 -30.20
CA ARG A 37 -2.47 -25.50 -30.74
C ARG A 37 -3.69 -26.14 -30.09
N GLY A 38 -4.58 -25.33 -29.53
CA GLY A 38 -5.76 -25.82 -28.85
C GLY A 38 -6.61 -24.68 -28.29
N LYS A 39 -7.82 -25.00 -27.83
CA LYS A 39 -8.77 -24.01 -27.29
C LYS A 39 -8.30 -23.39 -25.96
N ASP A 40 -7.38 -24.04 -25.25
CA ASP A 40 -6.85 -23.58 -23.96
C ASP A 40 -5.53 -22.80 -24.09
N VAL A 41 -5.11 -22.46 -25.31
CA VAL A 41 -3.88 -21.72 -25.60
C VAL A 41 -4.23 -20.26 -25.88
N ILE A 42 -3.64 -19.35 -25.12
CA ILE A 42 -3.73 -17.90 -25.31
C ILE A 42 -2.38 -17.42 -25.86
N ASP A 43 -2.40 -16.94 -27.10
CA ASP A 43 -1.25 -16.28 -27.73
C ASP A 43 -1.19 -14.82 -27.28
N LEU A 44 -0.11 -14.44 -26.60
CA LEU A 44 0.09 -13.09 -26.06
C LEU A 44 0.78 -12.14 -27.05
N ALA A 45 0.99 -12.55 -28.30
CA ALA A 45 1.47 -11.70 -29.40
C ALA A 45 2.80 -10.97 -29.13
N GLY A 46 3.71 -11.58 -28.38
CA GLY A 46 5.01 -11.00 -28.00
C GLY A 46 4.94 -9.94 -26.90
N ASN A 47 3.79 -9.77 -26.25
CA ASN A 47 3.64 -8.86 -25.12
C ASN A 47 4.36 -9.38 -23.86
N TYR A 48 4.46 -8.51 -22.85
CA TYR A 48 5.02 -8.90 -21.56
C TYR A 48 4.02 -9.72 -20.75
N LEU A 49 4.55 -10.73 -20.05
CA LEU A 49 3.82 -11.45 -19.02
C LEU A 49 4.58 -11.30 -17.68
N THR A 50 3.89 -10.78 -16.69
CA THR A 50 4.41 -10.51 -15.34
C THR A 50 3.50 -11.19 -14.31
N PRO A 51 3.99 -11.50 -13.10
CA PRO A 51 3.10 -11.62 -11.94
C PRO A 51 2.18 -10.40 -11.87
N GLY A 52 0.92 -10.62 -11.51
CA GLY A 52 -0.03 -9.52 -11.30
C GLY A 52 0.44 -8.60 -10.20
N PHE A 53 0.12 -7.31 -10.30
CA PHE A 53 0.61 -6.32 -9.34
C PHE A 53 -0.06 -6.50 -7.98
N ILE A 54 0.68 -6.09 -6.94
CA ILE A 54 0.20 -6.02 -5.56
C ILE A 54 0.22 -4.54 -5.17
N ASP A 55 -0.95 -3.98 -4.86
CA ASP A 55 -1.07 -2.59 -4.44
C ASP A 55 -1.50 -2.51 -2.96
N PRO A 56 -0.57 -2.24 -2.03
CA PRO A 56 -0.87 -2.25 -0.62
C PRO A 56 -1.48 -0.94 -0.10
N HIS A 57 -1.81 0.03 -0.97
CA HIS A 57 -2.37 1.32 -0.57
C HIS A 57 -3.36 1.85 -1.64
N VAL A 58 -4.64 1.52 -1.46
CA VAL A 58 -5.77 1.87 -2.35
C VAL A 58 -6.99 2.28 -1.54
N HIS A 59 -7.44 3.53 -1.66
CA HIS A 59 -8.66 4.02 -1.01
C HIS A 59 -9.92 3.73 -1.81
N GLY A 60 -9.91 3.92 -3.13
CA GLY A 60 -11.13 3.86 -3.93
C GLY A 60 -10.93 3.84 -5.45
N ALA A 61 -12.05 3.74 -6.17
CA ALA A 61 -12.16 3.88 -7.62
C ALA A 61 -13.64 4.00 -8.03
N LEU A 62 -13.90 4.54 -9.24
CA LEU A 62 -15.21 4.59 -9.88
C LEU A 62 -16.32 5.20 -8.99
N GLY A 63 -15.97 6.22 -8.21
CA GLY A 63 -16.87 6.90 -7.27
C GLY A 63 -17.16 6.12 -5.99
N ARG A 64 -16.46 5.01 -5.75
CA ARG A 64 -16.55 4.18 -4.54
C ARG A 64 -15.31 4.32 -3.68
N ASP A 65 -15.52 4.29 -2.37
CA ASP A 65 -14.47 4.40 -1.36
C ASP A 65 -14.49 3.17 -0.44
N THR A 66 -13.34 2.78 0.08
CA THR A 66 -13.21 1.71 1.08
C THR A 66 -14.05 2.02 2.33
N MET A 67 -14.20 3.30 2.67
CA MET A 67 -15.03 3.74 3.80
C MET A 67 -16.53 3.49 3.61
N ASP A 68 -17.00 3.15 2.39
CA ASP A 68 -18.38 2.72 2.14
C ASP A 68 -18.71 1.37 2.84
N ALA A 69 -17.70 0.61 3.27
CA ALA A 69 -17.82 -0.64 4.02
C ALA A 69 -18.82 -1.66 3.42
N SER A 70 -18.88 -1.75 2.09
CA SER A 70 -19.85 -2.59 1.36
C SER A 70 -19.17 -3.47 0.31
N VAL A 71 -19.76 -4.63 0.05
CA VAL A 71 -19.27 -5.60 -0.93
C VAL A 71 -19.27 -4.99 -2.35
N GLU A 72 -20.26 -4.16 -2.67
CA GLU A 72 -20.37 -3.49 -3.96
C GLU A 72 -19.23 -2.49 -4.19
N ALA A 73 -18.89 -1.70 -3.15
CA ALA A 73 -17.76 -0.77 -3.22
C ALA A 73 -16.44 -1.53 -3.39
N PHE A 74 -16.21 -2.54 -2.56
CA PHE A 74 -14.98 -3.35 -2.62
C PHE A 74 -14.81 -4.06 -3.97
N GLN A 75 -15.89 -4.60 -4.53
CA GLN A 75 -15.87 -5.25 -5.85
C GLN A 75 -15.56 -4.23 -6.95
N ALA A 76 -16.21 -3.06 -6.95
CA ALA A 76 -15.96 -2.01 -7.94
C ALA A 76 -14.51 -1.52 -7.91
N ILE A 77 -13.94 -1.34 -6.72
CA ILE A 77 -12.53 -0.99 -6.53
C ILE A 77 -11.63 -2.09 -7.11
N CYS A 78 -11.85 -3.35 -6.73
CA CYS A 78 -11.03 -4.47 -7.20
C CYS A 78 -11.09 -4.66 -8.72
N ASP A 79 -12.27 -4.57 -9.33
CA ASP A 79 -12.46 -4.75 -10.77
C ASP A 79 -11.77 -3.64 -11.57
N PHE A 80 -11.85 -2.39 -11.10
CA PHE A 80 -11.14 -1.28 -11.73
C PHE A 80 -9.62 -1.47 -11.68
N HIS A 81 -9.06 -1.76 -10.51
CA HIS A 81 -7.62 -1.96 -10.36
C HIS A 81 -7.13 -3.21 -11.12
N ALA A 82 -7.96 -4.26 -11.24
CA ALA A 82 -7.67 -5.43 -12.07
C ALA A 82 -7.55 -5.08 -13.56
N SER A 83 -8.32 -4.11 -14.05
CA SER A 83 -8.18 -3.63 -15.43
C SER A 83 -6.81 -2.98 -15.71
N GLY A 84 -6.13 -2.49 -14.67
CA GLY A 84 -4.75 -1.97 -14.70
C GLY A 84 -3.66 -3.03 -14.41
N GLY A 85 -4.04 -4.29 -14.18
CA GLY A 85 -3.11 -5.40 -13.89
C GLY A 85 -2.90 -5.71 -12.41
N THR A 86 -3.58 -5.03 -11.48
CA THR A 86 -3.50 -5.31 -10.04
C THR A 86 -4.35 -6.52 -9.69
N THR A 87 -3.73 -7.56 -9.13
CA THR A 87 -4.40 -8.82 -8.79
C THR A 87 -4.55 -9.06 -7.31
N SER A 88 -3.87 -8.26 -6.48
CA SER A 88 -4.03 -8.28 -5.03
C SER A 88 -3.87 -6.86 -4.50
N LEU A 89 -4.73 -6.45 -3.57
CA LEU A 89 -4.66 -5.12 -2.99
C LEU A 89 -5.05 -5.11 -1.52
N LEU A 90 -4.61 -4.06 -0.81
CA LEU A 90 -5.15 -3.73 0.50
C LEU A 90 -6.17 -2.60 0.34
N LEU A 91 -7.40 -2.86 0.79
CA LEU A 91 -8.40 -1.81 0.91
C LEU A 91 -7.96 -0.86 2.02
N THR A 92 -7.86 0.43 1.73
CA THR A 92 -7.23 1.40 2.62
C THR A 92 -8.26 2.33 3.23
N THR A 93 -8.33 2.33 4.57
CA THR A 93 -9.21 3.26 5.29
C THR A 93 -8.62 4.66 5.30
N ALA A 94 -9.46 5.66 5.49
CA ALA A 94 -9.03 7.01 5.84
C ALA A 94 -9.24 7.29 7.34
N THR A 95 -8.74 8.43 7.79
CA THR A 95 -8.93 8.92 9.16
C THR A 95 -10.39 9.24 9.41
N ALA A 96 -11.00 8.45 10.28
CA ALA A 96 -12.41 8.52 10.66
C ALA A 96 -12.56 8.16 12.15
N PRO A 97 -13.77 8.30 12.74
CA PRO A 97 -14.06 7.70 14.05
C PRO A 97 -13.71 6.20 14.05
N LEU A 98 -13.22 5.69 15.18
CA LEU A 98 -12.69 4.32 15.28
C LEU A 98 -13.76 3.28 14.92
N GLU A 99 -15.02 3.56 15.28
CA GLU A 99 -16.17 2.73 14.96
C GLU A 99 -16.37 2.56 13.44
N ASN A 100 -16.16 3.62 12.63
CA ASN A 100 -16.30 3.57 11.19
C ASN A 100 -15.17 2.74 10.56
N ILE A 101 -13.94 2.88 11.05
CA ILE A 101 -12.80 2.07 10.62
C ILE A 101 -13.08 0.60 10.97
N VAL A 102 -13.58 0.32 12.17
CA VAL A 102 -13.96 -1.03 12.60
C VAL A 102 -15.08 -1.62 11.72
N ASP A 103 -16.01 -0.82 11.23
CA ASP A 103 -17.05 -1.30 10.32
C ASP A 103 -16.47 -1.73 8.96
N VAL A 104 -15.47 -1.01 8.44
CA VAL A 104 -14.70 -1.48 7.27
C VAL A 104 -14.01 -2.81 7.57
N LEU A 105 -13.35 -2.94 8.73
CA LEU A 105 -12.65 -4.17 9.11
C LEU A 105 -13.58 -5.38 9.20
N LYS A 106 -14.78 -5.20 9.78
CA LYS A 106 -15.84 -6.22 9.81
C LYS A 106 -16.27 -6.59 8.39
N ALA A 107 -16.59 -5.60 7.56
CA ALA A 107 -17.04 -5.84 6.19
C ALA A 107 -15.97 -6.61 5.37
N VAL A 108 -14.69 -6.23 5.49
CA VAL A 108 -13.61 -6.96 4.81
C VAL A 108 -13.46 -8.38 5.36
N ARG A 109 -13.58 -8.59 6.67
CA ARG A 109 -13.58 -9.94 7.26
C ARG A 109 -14.68 -10.82 6.67
N ASP A 110 -15.87 -10.26 6.51
CA ASP A 110 -17.06 -10.98 6.05
C ASP A 110 -17.02 -11.25 4.54
N TYR A 111 -16.46 -10.34 3.73
CA TYR A 111 -16.53 -10.41 2.26
C TYR A 111 -15.24 -10.81 1.54
N ARG A 112 -14.06 -10.79 2.19
CA ARG A 112 -12.77 -11.08 1.50
C ARG A 112 -12.71 -12.45 0.82
N SER A 113 -13.45 -13.44 1.30
CA SER A 113 -13.53 -14.76 0.65
C SER A 113 -14.26 -14.74 -0.69
N SER A 114 -15.15 -13.77 -0.88
CA SER A 114 -15.94 -13.58 -2.10
C SER A 114 -15.20 -12.69 -3.11
N ILE A 115 -14.28 -11.84 -2.66
CA ILE A 115 -13.52 -10.91 -3.50
C ILE A 115 -12.04 -11.28 -3.47
N SER A 116 -11.63 -12.18 -4.36
CA SER A 116 -10.30 -12.81 -4.29
C SER A 116 -9.09 -11.86 -4.41
N ALA A 117 -9.29 -10.63 -4.87
CA ALA A 117 -8.23 -9.62 -4.95
C ALA A 117 -7.96 -8.92 -3.61
N VAL A 118 -8.88 -8.97 -2.63
CA VAL A 118 -8.69 -8.32 -1.33
C VAL A 118 -7.75 -9.15 -0.46
N ALA A 119 -6.50 -8.70 -0.33
CA ALA A 119 -5.49 -9.33 0.52
C ALA A 119 -5.63 -8.96 2.01
N GLY A 120 -6.37 -7.89 2.30
CA GLY A 120 -6.66 -7.41 3.65
C GLY A 120 -6.87 -5.90 3.67
N VAL A 121 -6.60 -5.31 4.83
CA VAL A 121 -6.80 -3.87 5.08
C VAL A 121 -5.48 -3.18 5.41
N HIS A 122 -5.30 -1.98 4.85
CA HIS A 122 -4.34 -1.00 5.31
C HIS A 122 -5.11 0.10 6.05
N ILE A 123 -4.81 0.28 7.33
CA ILE A 123 -5.38 1.37 8.12
C ILE A 123 -4.49 2.61 7.95
N GLU A 124 -4.95 3.62 7.21
CA GLU A 124 -4.28 4.92 7.15
C GLU A 124 -4.99 5.95 8.06
N GLY A 125 -4.40 6.20 9.23
CA GLY A 125 -5.06 6.96 10.30
C GLY A 125 -5.95 6.08 11.21
N PRO A 126 -6.38 6.57 12.38
CA PRO A 126 -6.35 7.98 12.80
C PRO A 126 -5.11 8.36 13.60
N PHE A 127 -4.18 7.43 13.85
CA PHE A 127 -2.97 7.63 14.65
C PHE A 127 -1.86 8.36 13.88
N ILE A 128 -2.20 9.52 13.33
CA ILE A 128 -1.34 10.33 12.47
C ILE A 128 -1.19 11.76 13.00
N SER A 129 -0.23 12.53 12.48
CA SER A 129 0.08 13.87 12.95
C SER A 129 -0.87 14.91 12.36
N LYS A 130 -1.49 15.73 13.21
CA LYS A 130 -2.26 16.91 12.75
C LYS A 130 -1.40 17.90 11.96
N ALA A 131 -0.09 17.96 12.25
CA ALA A 131 0.84 18.82 11.51
C ALA A 131 1.07 18.35 10.06
N ARG A 132 0.72 17.10 9.74
CA ARG A 132 0.88 16.48 8.42
C ARG A 132 -0.39 15.75 7.97
N CYS A 133 -1.56 16.32 8.26
CA CYS A 133 -2.84 15.68 7.95
C CYS A 133 -3.07 15.49 6.44
N GLY A 134 -2.61 16.40 5.59
CA GLY A 134 -2.88 16.34 4.15
C GLY A 134 -4.39 16.37 3.89
N ALA A 135 -4.91 15.41 3.14
CA ALA A 135 -6.34 15.26 2.88
C ALA A 135 -7.12 14.64 4.05
N GLN A 136 -6.44 14.06 5.05
CA GLN A 136 -7.06 13.38 6.18
C GLN A 136 -7.82 14.37 7.07
N ARG A 137 -9.02 13.98 7.52
CA ARG A 137 -9.91 14.82 8.33
C ARG A 137 -9.35 15.06 9.73
N ALA A 138 -8.82 16.26 9.96
CA ALA A 138 -8.08 16.59 11.17
C ALA A 138 -8.89 16.47 12.47
N GLU A 139 -10.22 16.57 12.40
CA GLU A 139 -11.12 16.40 13.54
C GLU A 139 -11.16 14.95 14.06
N PHE A 140 -10.82 13.97 13.23
CA PHE A 140 -10.82 12.55 13.62
C PHE A 140 -9.45 12.00 13.95
N ILE A 141 -8.39 12.80 13.73
CA ILE A 141 -7.03 12.44 14.13
C ILE A 141 -6.94 12.32 15.65
N GLN A 142 -6.40 11.18 16.10
CA GLN A 142 -6.32 10.80 17.51
C GLN A 142 -4.94 10.26 17.84
N GLU A 143 -4.51 10.43 19.09
CA GLU A 143 -3.32 9.74 19.59
C GLU A 143 -3.64 8.24 19.81
N PRO A 144 -2.67 7.34 19.57
CA PRO A 144 -2.85 5.93 19.86
C PRO A 144 -3.03 5.70 21.37
N SER A 145 -4.20 5.18 21.75
CA SER A 145 -4.48 4.75 23.12
C SER A 145 -4.46 3.22 23.22
N PRO A 146 -4.17 2.64 24.41
CA PRO A 146 -4.25 1.20 24.60
C PRO A 146 -5.62 0.61 24.21
N THR A 147 -6.71 1.35 24.43
CA THR A 147 -8.07 0.93 24.04
C THR A 147 -8.25 0.94 22.53
N GLY A 148 -7.88 2.02 21.84
CA GLY A 148 -8.00 2.10 20.38
C GLY A 148 -7.12 1.08 19.66
N VAL A 149 -5.90 0.87 20.14
CA VAL A 149 -5.00 -0.16 19.60
C VAL A 149 -5.58 -1.57 19.79
N ARG A 150 -6.16 -1.87 20.95
CA ARG A 150 -6.84 -3.16 21.19
C ARG A 150 -8.00 -3.39 20.22
N GLN A 151 -8.80 -2.36 19.93
CA GLN A 151 -9.90 -2.47 18.97
C GLN A 151 -9.41 -2.88 17.58
N PHE A 152 -8.25 -2.39 17.12
CA PHE A 152 -7.68 -2.83 15.85
C PHE A 152 -7.06 -4.24 15.93
N ILE A 153 -6.42 -4.59 17.04
CA ILE A 153 -5.81 -5.91 17.22
C ILE A 153 -6.84 -7.04 17.17
N GLU A 154 -8.08 -6.80 17.59
CA GLU A 154 -9.19 -7.74 17.41
C GLU A 154 -9.42 -8.12 15.94
N TYR A 155 -8.89 -7.33 14.99
CA TYR A 155 -8.96 -7.52 13.54
C TYR A 155 -7.59 -7.77 12.88
N ALA A 156 -6.58 -8.18 13.66
CA ALA A 156 -5.24 -8.49 13.13
C ALA A 156 -5.23 -9.57 12.03
N ASP A 157 -6.26 -10.42 11.93
CA ASP A 157 -6.39 -11.42 10.87
C ASP A 157 -6.68 -10.80 9.48
N VAL A 158 -7.32 -9.64 9.43
CA VAL A 158 -7.62 -8.89 8.19
C VAL A 158 -6.68 -7.71 7.98
N ILE A 159 -6.20 -7.06 9.04
CA ILE A 159 -5.27 -5.94 8.91
C ILE A 159 -3.91 -6.49 8.48
N LYS A 160 -3.33 -5.87 7.45
CA LYS A 160 -1.96 -6.18 6.99
C LYS A 160 -1.01 -5.03 7.24
N ARG A 161 -1.53 -3.80 7.32
CA ARG A 161 -0.73 -2.60 7.53
C ARG A 161 -1.47 -1.55 8.35
N VAL A 162 -0.72 -0.80 9.15
CA VAL A 162 -1.16 0.44 9.81
C VAL A 162 -0.15 1.55 9.49
N THR A 163 -0.62 2.69 8.99
CA THR A 163 0.16 3.94 8.95
C THR A 163 0.03 4.65 10.29
N ILE A 164 1.17 5.00 10.90
CA ILE A 164 1.21 5.70 12.18
C ILE A 164 2.27 6.81 12.16
N ALA A 165 2.00 7.91 12.85
CA ALA A 165 2.98 8.96 13.12
C ALA A 165 3.78 8.61 14.38
N PRO A 166 5.09 8.30 14.28
CA PRO A 166 5.88 7.78 15.39
C PRO A 166 6.14 8.78 16.52
N GLU A 167 5.97 10.09 16.28
CA GLU A 167 6.17 11.13 17.29
C GLU A 167 4.99 11.28 18.27
N LEU A 168 3.87 10.61 18.01
CA LEU A 168 2.69 10.74 18.87
C LEU A 168 2.88 9.99 20.20
N PRO A 169 2.34 10.53 21.31
CA PRO A 169 2.24 9.80 22.57
C PRO A 169 1.57 8.43 22.37
N GLY A 170 2.20 7.36 22.87
CA GLY A 170 1.71 5.99 22.75
C GLY A 170 2.03 5.28 21.43
N ALA A 171 2.67 5.96 20.46
CA ALA A 171 2.95 5.37 19.16
C ALA A 171 3.92 4.19 19.26
N LEU A 172 4.99 4.30 20.04
CA LEU A 172 5.99 3.23 20.16
C LEU A 172 5.40 1.93 20.72
N GLU A 173 4.53 2.02 21.73
CA GLU A 173 3.79 0.88 22.27
C GLU A 173 2.81 0.31 21.26
N ALA A 174 2.12 1.17 20.50
CA ALA A 174 1.21 0.74 19.43
C ALA A 174 1.97 -0.02 18.33
N ILE A 175 3.12 0.49 17.90
CA ILE A 175 3.99 -0.13 16.88
C ILE A 175 4.40 -1.53 17.31
N GLU A 176 4.88 -1.69 18.54
CA GLU A 176 5.26 -2.99 19.07
C GLU A 176 4.06 -3.95 19.17
N SER A 177 2.91 -3.44 19.59
CA SER A 177 1.68 -4.21 19.70
C SER A 177 1.20 -4.72 18.34
N PHE A 178 1.15 -3.86 17.31
CA PHE A 178 0.80 -4.28 15.95
C PHE A 178 1.78 -5.32 15.40
N ARG A 179 3.09 -5.08 15.55
CA ARG A 179 4.13 -6.01 15.08
C ARG A 179 4.00 -7.39 15.72
N THR A 180 3.79 -7.44 17.05
CA THR A 180 3.68 -8.71 17.78
C THR A 180 2.42 -9.51 17.41
N HIS A 181 1.40 -8.84 16.87
CA HIS A 181 0.19 -9.46 16.30
C HIS A 181 0.27 -9.68 14.78
N GLY A 182 1.45 -9.56 14.17
CA GLY A 182 1.67 -9.84 12.75
C GLY A 182 1.20 -8.75 11.79
N VAL A 183 0.90 -7.55 12.29
CA VAL A 183 0.52 -6.39 11.48
C VAL A 183 1.75 -5.55 11.15
N SER A 184 1.96 -5.24 9.86
CA SER A 184 3.06 -4.36 9.44
C SER A 184 2.78 -2.92 9.84
N VAL A 185 3.81 -2.20 10.25
CA VAL A 185 3.72 -0.78 10.62
C VAL A 185 4.49 0.06 9.61
N SER A 186 3.82 1.09 9.09
CA SER A 186 4.36 2.09 8.19
C SER A 186 4.38 3.46 8.84
N GLY A 187 5.51 4.18 8.76
CA GLY A 187 5.58 5.57 9.19
C GLY A 187 5.01 6.50 8.13
N GLY A 188 4.07 7.38 8.48
CA GLY A 188 3.47 8.30 7.52
C GLY A 188 2.63 9.36 8.21
N HIS A 189 2.28 10.43 7.48
CA HIS A 189 1.54 11.57 8.04
C HIS A 189 2.19 12.06 9.33
N SER A 190 3.51 12.26 9.33
CA SER A 190 4.33 12.39 10.53
C SER A 190 5.22 13.62 10.46
N ASP A 191 5.25 14.40 11.53
CA ASP A 191 6.20 15.48 11.74
C ASP A 191 7.37 15.07 12.65
N ALA A 192 7.71 13.77 12.69
CA ALA A 192 8.74 13.20 13.55
C ALA A 192 10.11 13.83 13.37
N TRP A 193 10.84 13.94 14.48
CA TRP A 193 12.29 14.10 14.43
C TRP A 193 12.99 12.76 14.21
N ASP A 194 14.27 12.81 13.88
CA ASP A 194 15.13 11.65 13.68
C ASP A 194 15.06 10.67 14.86
N GLU A 195 15.08 11.16 16.10
CA GLU A 195 14.98 10.34 17.31
C GLU A 195 13.65 9.58 17.43
N ASP A 196 12.53 10.19 17.05
CA ASP A 196 11.20 9.56 17.10
C ASP A 196 11.13 8.44 16.04
N ALA A 197 11.58 8.75 14.83
CA ALA A 197 11.59 7.81 13.72
C ALA A 197 12.55 6.63 14.01
N ARG A 198 13.71 6.90 14.61
CA ARG A 198 14.67 5.87 15.03
C ARG A 198 14.10 4.96 16.11
N ALA A 199 13.45 5.53 17.12
CA ALA A 199 12.80 4.74 18.16
C ALA A 199 11.70 3.83 17.58
N ALA A 200 10.91 4.33 16.63
CA ALA A 200 9.92 3.53 15.91
C ALA A 200 10.54 2.41 15.06
N PHE A 201 11.66 2.70 14.39
CA PHE A 201 12.45 1.68 13.68
C PHE A 201 12.93 0.58 14.63
N ASP A 202 13.46 0.93 15.80
CA ASP A 202 13.95 -0.03 16.78
C ASP A 202 12.80 -0.90 17.35
N ARG A 203 11.57 -0.36 17.41
CA ARG A 203 10.35 -1.09 17.80
C ARG A 203 9.72 -1.92 16.68
N GLY A 204 10.23 -1.79 15.46
CA GLY A 204 9.90 -2.66 14.32
C GLY A 204 9.07 -2.04 13.21
N MET A 205 9.00 -0.71 13.12
CA MET A 205 8.55 -0.03 11.90
C MET A 205 9.48 -0.40 10.73
N ARG A 206 8.91 -0.85 9.60
CA ARG A 206 9.68 -1.38 8.45
C ARG A 206 9.26 -0.81 7.09
N SER A 207 8.32 0.14 7.07
CA SER A 207 8.01 0.89 5.86
C SER A 207 7.73 2.36 6.17
N VAL A 208 7.72 3.19 5.13
CA VAL A 208 7.12 4.52 5.15
C VAL A 208 6.08 4.67 4.05
N THR A 209 4.98 5.33 4.39
CA THR A 209 3.82 5.55 3.53
C THR A 209 4.09 6.72 2.58
N HIS A 210 3.67 6.57 1.31
CA HIS A 210 3.79 7.54 0.20
C HIS A 210 4.96 8.53 0.30
N THR A 211 6.19 8.02 0.35
CA THR A 211 7.45 8.78 0.54
C THR A 211 7.47 10.13 -0.19
N PHE A 212 7.92 11.16 0.52
CA PHE A 212 7.87 12.60 0.25
C PHE A 212 6.56 13.30 0.61
N ASN A 213 5.43 12.60 0.63
CA ASN A 213 4.12 13.20 0.91
C ASN A 213 3.84 13.15 2.42
N CYS A 214 3.28 14.24 2.95
CA CYS A 214 2.84 14.33 4.35
C CYS A 214 3.87 13.82 5.39
N MET A 215 5.17 14.03 5.16
CA MET A 215 6.22 13.56 6.07
C MET A 215 7.21 14.67 6.41
N SER A 216 7.86 14.57 7.57
CA SER A 216 8.96 15.44 7.95
C SER A 216 10.19 15.20 7.08
N SER A 217 10.94 16.27 6.85
CA SER A 217 12.23 16.29 6.18
C SER A 217 13.25 17.07 7.00
N VAL A 218 14.49 17.12 6.52
CA VAL A 218 15.60 17.77 7.19
C VAL A 218 15.24 19.20 7.61
N ARG A 219 15.41 19.49 8.90
CA ARG A 219 15.11 20.80 9.49
C ARG A 219 16.19 21.23 10.47
N ARG A 220 16.07 22.46 10.98
CA ARG A 220 17.06 23.08 11.86
C ARG A 220 16.62 22.98 13.32
N ARG A 221 17.53 22.55 14.20
CA ARG A 221 17.40 22.65 15.66
C ARG A 221 18.63 23.37 16.22
N GLY A 222 18.46 24.64 16.61
CA GLY A 222 19.60 25.49 17.00
C GLY A 222 20.54 25.72 15.81
N VAL A 223 21.81 25.30 15.91
CA VAL A 223 22.79 25.36 14.81
C VAL A 223 22.86 24.07 13.98
N TYR A 224 22.18 23.01 14.40
CA TYR A 224 22.30 21.68 13.81
C TYR A 224 21.24 21.44 12.73
N ARG A 225 21.61 20.67 11.69
CA ARG A 225 20.69 20.01 10.77
C ARG A 225 20.32 18.65 11.35
N VAL A 226 19.03 18.37 11.44
CA VAL A 226 18.49 17.13 12.01
C VAL A 226 17.52 16.55 10.98
N GLY A 227 17.63 15.24 10.75
CA GLY A 227 16.71 14.51 9.89
C GLY A 227 15.30 14.44 10.48
N GLY A 228 14.35 14.07 9.64
CA GLY A 228 13.04 13.59 10.03
C GLY A 228 12.80 12.17 9.51
N LEU A 229 11.53 11.82 9.33
CA LEU A 229 11.13 10.51 8.83
C LEU A 229 11.68 10.24 7.42
N LEU A 230 11.75 11.26 6.56
CA LEU A 230 12.27 11.11 5.20
C LEU A 230 13.74 10.69 5.22
N GLU A 231 14.59 11.38 5.99
CA GLU A 231 16.02 11.08 6.04
C GLU A 231 16.30 9.71 6.65
N LEU A 232 15.55 9.29 7.68
CA LEU A 232 15.62 7.92 8.19
C LEU A 232 15.26 6.91 7.09
N ALA A 233 14.13 7.11 6.39
CA ALA A 233 13.66 6.18 5.37
C ALA A 233 14.67 6.01 4.22
N LEU A 234 15.29 7.11 3.79
CA LEU A 234 16.31 7.12 2.74
C LEU A 234 17.63 6.47 3.18
N SER A 235 17.99 6.59 4.46
CA SER A 235 19.26 6.09 4.98
C SER A 235 19.23 4.64 5.44
N GLU A 236 18.08 4.12 5.86
CA GLU A 236 17.97 2.77 6.44
C GLU A 236 17.55 1.72 5.40
N PRO A 237 18.43 0.78 4.98
CA PRO A 237 18.11 -0.21 3.93
C PRO A 237 16.92 -1.12 4.28
N GLN A 238 16.63 -1.30 5.56
CA GLN A 238 15.56 -2.16 6.07
C GLN A 238 14.17 -1.52 6.00
N ILE A 239 14.08 -0.24 5.65
CA ILE A 239 12.81 0.47 5.43
C ILE A 239 12.41 0.35 3.97
N SER A 240 11.21 -0.17 3.70
CA SER A 240 10.57 -0.09 2.38
C SER A 240 9.89 1.26 2.20
N CYS A 241 10.12 1.93 1.08
CA CYS A 241 9.54 3.23 0.76
C CYS A 241 8.38 3.06 -0.22
N GLU A 242 7.16 3.40 0.18
CA GLU A 242 6.06 3.54 -0.78
C GLU A 242 6.31 4.74 -1.70
N LEU A 243 5.95 4.62 -2.99
CA LEU A 243 6.08 5.68 -3.98
C LEU A 243 4.87 5.74 -4.90
N ILE A 244 4.21 6.91 -4.93
CA ILE A 244 3.19 7.25 -5.93
C ILE A 244 3.92 7.81 -7.16
N ALA A 245 3.95 7.03 -8.24
CA ALA A 245 4.76 7.32 -9.43
C ALA A 245 3.95 7.96 -10.58
N ASP A 246 3.07 8.91 -10.27
CA ASP A 246 2.15 9.55 -11.24
C ASP A 246 2.67 10.87 -11.86
N GLY A 247 3.83 11.34 -11.40
CA GLY A 247 4.43 12.61 -11.83
C GLY A 247 3.81 13.88 -11.24
N HIS A 248 2.74 13.76 -10.45
CA HIS A 248 2.06 14.87 -9.77
C HIS A 248 2.42 14.91 -8.28
N HIS A 249 2.35 13.78 -7.58
CA HIS A 249 2.74 13.67 -6.17
C HIS A 249 4.24 13.85 -6.01
N VAL A 250 5.01 13.13 -6.85
CA VAL A 250 6.47 13.11 -6.77
C VAL A 250 7.04 13.45 -8.14
N SER A 251 7.93 14.44 -8.21
CA SER A 251 8.60 14.78 -9.46
C SER A 251 9.58 13.69 -9.91
N PRO A 252 9.87 13.54 -11.21
CA PRO A 252 10.85 12.56 -11.71
C PRO A 252 12.24 12.68 -11.07
N THR A 253 12.64 13.87 -10.63
CA THR A 253 13.92 14.09 -9.93
C THR A 253 13.92 13.41 -8.56
N LEU A 254 12.83 13.54 -7.79
CA LEU A 254 12.69 12.91 -6.49
C LEU A 254 12.53 11.39 -6.60
N MET A 255 11.82 10.90 -7.61
CA MET A 255 11.74 9.46 -7.90
C MET A 255 13.13 8.86 -8.17
N LYS A 256 13.95 9.54 -8.98
CA LYS A 256 15.34 9.13 -9.24
C LYS A 256 16.19 9.14 -7.98
N MET A 257 16.01 10.15 -7.12
CA MET A 257 16.72 10.22 -5.84
C MET A 257 16.36 9.03 -4.94
N LEU A 258 15.07 8.71 -4.81
CA LEU A 258 14.61 7.57 -4.04
C LEU A 258 15.18 6.26 -4.59
N TYR A 259 15.14 6.06 -5.92
CA TYR A 259 15.73 4.89 -6.56
C TYR A 259 17.23 4.75 -6.30
N ARG A 260 17.98 5.87 -6.29
CA ARG A 260 19.41 5.85 -5.97
C ARG A 260 19.68 5.49 -4.52
N ALA A 261 18.82 5.88 -3.59
CA ALA A 261 18.96 5.57 -2.17
C ALA A 261 18.54 4.13 -1.83
N LYS A 262 17.45 3.64 -2.44
CA LYS A 262 16.76 2.41 -2.02
C LYS A 262 16.93 1.24 -2.98
N GLY A 263 17.34 1.51 -4.22
CA GLY A 263 17.30 0.51 -5.29
C GLY A 263 15.89 0.01 -5.58
N ARG A 264 15.79 -1.05 -6.37
CA ARG A 264 14.50 -1.66 -6.73
C ARG A 264 13.84 -2.41 -5.56
N ASP A 265 14.64 -2.95 -4.65
CA ASP A 265 14.16 -3.83 -3.58
C ASP A 265 13.63 -3.04 -2.36
N GLY A 266 14.02 -1.76 -2.23
CA GLY A 266 13.58 -0.87 -1.16
C GLY A 266 12.43 0.07 -1.54
N ILE A 267 11.82 -0.09 -2.73
CA ILE A 267 10.70 0.73 -3.20
C ILE A 267 9.50 -0.14 -3.49
N CYS A 268 8.35 0.26 -2.95
CA CYS A 268 7.05 -0.33 -3.26
C CYS A 268 6.22 0.71 -4.03
N LEU A 269 5.84 0.41 -5.27
CA LEU A 269 4.93 1.28 -5.99
C LEU A 269 3.52 1.11 -5.43
N VAL A 270 2.85 2.23 -5.19
CA VAL A 270 1.46 2.29 -4.74
C VAL A 270 0.69 3.26 -5.61
N THR A 271 -0.61 3.06 -5.75
CA THR A 271 -1.45 4.04 -6.44
C THR A 271 -1.90 5.16 -5.52
N ASP A 272 -2.20 4.87 -4.25
CA ASP A 272 -2.93 5.78 -3.37
C ASP A 272 -4.21 6.31 -4.06
N ALA A 273 -4.83 5.43 -4.86
CA ALA A 273 -5.97 5.78 -5.67
C ALA A 273 -7.18 6.06 -4.78
N THR A 274 -7.92 7.11 -5.11
CA THR A 274 -9.15 7.50 -4.41
C THR A 274 -10.37 7.20 -5.27
N ALA A 275 -11.58 7.45 -4.74
CA ALA A 275 -12.84 7.30 -5.47
C ALA A 275 -12.87 8.01 -6.85
N GLY A 276 -11.99 8.99 -7.10
CA GLY A 276 -11.86 9.62 -8.41
C GLY A 276 -11.26 8.75 -9.52
N ALA A 277 -10.52 7.70 -9.18
CA ALA A 277 -9.82 6.87 -10.15
C ALA A 277 -10.82 6.20 -11.12
N GLY A 278 -10.56 6.32 -12.43
CA GLY A 278 -11.42 5.75 -13.47
C GLY A 278 -12.68 6.56 -13.80
N LEU A 279 -12.94 7.68 -13.12
CA LEU A 279 -14.01 8.60 -13.50
C LEU A 279 -13.61 9.49 -14.69
N PRO A 280 -14.56 9.90 -15.56
CA PRO A 280 -14.28 10.87 -16.61
C PRO A 280 -13.85 12.23 -16.06
N ASP A 281 -13.04 12.95 -16.84
CA ASP A 281 -12.66 14.33 -16.53
C ASP A 281 -13.89 15.23 -16.25
N GLY A 282 -13.81 16.02 -15.18
CA GLY A 282 -14.90 16.90 -14.74
C GLY A 282 -15.90 16.22 -13.79
N SER A 283 -15.75 14.93 -13.50
CA SER A 283 -16.55 14.24 -12.48
C SER A 283 -16.33 14.84 -11.08
N ARG A 284 -17.35 14.68 -10.23
CA ARG A 284 -17.29 15.03 -8.81
C ARG A 284 -17.50 13.77 -7.99
N PHE A 285 -16.70 13.60 -6.96
CA PHE A 285 -16.80 12.51 -6.00
C PHE A 285 -16.46 13.06 -4.60
N SER A 286 -16.85 12.32 -3.58
CA SER A 286 -16.49 12.63 -2.20
C SER A 286 -15.27 11.81 -1.80
N LEU A 287 -14.40 12.42 -1.00
CA LEU A 287 -13.38 11.73 -0.23
C LEU A 287 -13.90 11.66 1.21
N PHE A 288 -14.03 10.44 1.76
CA PHE A 288 -14.33 10.12 3.17
C PHE A 288 -15.35 11.01 3.92
#